data_AF-A0A7R9T976-F1
#
_entry.id   AF-A0A7R9T976-F1
#
_cell.length_a   1.000
_cell.length_b   1.000
_cell.length_c   1.000
_cell.angle_alpha   90.00
_cell.angle_beta   90.00
_cell.angle_gamma   90.00
#
_symmetry.space_group_name_H-M   'P 1'
#
loop_
_entity.id
_entity.type
_entity.pdbx_description
1 polymer ?
#
loop_
_entity_poly.entity_id
_entity_poly.type
_entity_poly.pdbx_seq_one_letter_code
_entity_poly.pdbx_strand_id
1 'polypeptide(L)'
;DEAAVPRDVVEALSAAGFARPTPVQAAAWPAACRGDDVVAVALTGSGKTLGFALPVMNALAERRLRGGAPAPTGATARPAALALAPTRELAAQIAEATEPYAKLFGAHARAHMRVACVYGGVPVSQHVQELQKGARGDAASDMFLVATPGRLVDLLERRALDLSSCAHFVLDEADR
;
A
#
# COMPACT_ATOMS: atom_id res chain seq x y z
N ASP A 1 14.04 3.75 -16.40
CA ASP A 1 15.41 3.35 -16.05
C ASP A 1 15.84 3.69 -14.63
N GLU A 2 15.63 4.89 -14.07
CA GLU A 2 16.10 5.18 -12.69
C GLU A 2 15.23 4.61 -11.56
N ALA A 3 13.91 4.52 -11.75
CA ALA A 3 13.05 3.74 -10.87
C ALA A 3 13.09 2.30 -11.39
N ALA A 4 13.58 1.36 -10.58
CA ALA A 4 13.66 -0.08 -10.90
C ALA A 4 12.27 -0.74 -11.01
N VAL A 5 11.42 -0.19 -11.89
CA VAL A 5 10.06 -0.63 -12.16
C VAL A 5 10.08 -1.52 -13.40
N PRO A 6 9.50 -2.73 -13.33
CA PRO A 6 9.45 -3.67 -14.44
C PRO A 6 8.84 -3.07 -15.72
N ARG A 7 9.33 -3.48 -16.89
CA ARG A 7 8.92 -2.91 -18.19
C ARG A 7 7.42 -3.06 -18.45
N ASP A 8 6.85 -4.22 -18.16
CA ASP A 8 5.43 -4.48 -18.34
C ASP A 8 4.56 -3.62 -17.41
N VAL A 9 5.03 -3.34 -16.20
CA VAL A 9 4.38 -2.37 -15.30
C VAL A 9 4.47 -0.96 -15.89
N VAL A 10 5.62 -0.53 -16.43
CA VAL A 10 5.77 0.78 -17.09
C VAL A 10 4.82 0.92 -18.28
N GLU A 11 4.70 -0.11 -19.12
CA GLU A 11 3.76 -0.15 -20.24
C GLU A 11 2.31 -0.05 -19.76
N ALA A 12 1.96 -0.79 -18.70
CA ALA A 12 0.63 -0.75 -18.11
C ALA A 12 0.31 0.62 -17.46
N LEU A 13 1.29 1.24 -16.80
CA LEU A 13 1.19 2.59 -16.26
C LEU A 13 0.91 3.61 -17.38
N SER A 14 1.68 3.52 -18.47
CA SER A 14 1.48 4.39 -19.63
C SER A 14 0.11 4.19 -20.27
N ALA A 15 -0.35 2.94 -20.39
CA ALA A 15 -1.68 2.61 -20.93
C ALA A 15 -2.81 3.12 -20.01
N ALA A 16 -2.57 3.19 -18.70
CA ALA A 16 -3.48 3.77 -17.71
C ALA A 16 -3.43 5.32 -17.67
N GLY A 17 -2.66 5.97 -18.56
CA GLY A 17 -2.56 7.43 -18.66
C GLY A 17 -1.50 8.06 -17.75
N PHE A 18 -0.65 7.26 -17.09
CA PHE A 18 0.49 7.78 -16.33
C PHE A 18 1.61 8.22 -17.28
N ALA A 19 1.63 9.51 -17.64
CA ALA A 19 2.57 10.02 -18.64
C ALA A 19 4.02 10.14 -18.14
N ARG A 20 4.22 10.73 -16.95
CA ARG A 20 5.54 10.97 -16.36
C ARG A 20 5.45 11.21 -14.85
N PRO A 21 6.50 10.88 -14.08
CA PRO A 21 6.56 11.23 -12.67
C PRO A 21 6.49 12.73 -12.42
N THR A 22 5.86 13.12 -11.32
CA THR A 22 5.98 14.47 -10.76
C THR A 22 7.38 14.67 -10.15
N PRO A 23 7.82 15.92 -9.87
CA PRO A 23 9.15 16.16 -9.29
C PRO A 23 9.40 15.41 -7.98
N VAL A 24 8.41 15.34 -7.08
CA VAL A 24 8.55 14.60 -5.81
C VAL A 24 8.66 13.09 -6.04
N GLN A 25 7.94 12.54 -7.02
CA GLN A 25 8.02 11.13 -7.40
C GLN A 25 9.39 10.79 -7.99
N ALA A 26 9.86 11.59 -8.95
CA ALA A 26 11.16 11.41 -9.58
C ALA A 26 12.31 11.48 -8.57
N ALA A 27 12.22 12.36 -7.58
CA ALA A 27 13.22 12.48 -6.52
C ALA A 27 13.16 11.32 -5.50
N ALA A 28 11.95 10.86 -5.12
CA ALA A 28 11.77 9.86 -4.09
C ALA A 28 12.00 8.42 -4.56
N TRP A 29 11.56 8.09 -5.78
CA TRP A 29 11.52 6.71 -6.26
C TRP A 29 12.88 6.01 -6.31
N PRO A 30 13.99 6.63 -6.74
CA PRO A 30 15.27 5.93 -6.76
C PRO A 30 15.70 5.42 -5.38
N ALA A 31 15.51 6.21 -4.33
CA ALA A 31 15.82 5.83 -2.95
C ALA A 31 14.81 4.79 -2.42
N ALA A 32 13.51 5.07 -2.58
CA ALA A 32 12.46 4.18 -2.09
C ALA A 32 12.49 2.80 -2.75
N CYS A 33 12.79 2.69 -4.05
CA CYS A 33 12.91 1.41 -4.75
C CYS A 33 14.15 0.60 -4.33
N ARG A 34 15.20 1.23 -3.77
CA ARG A 34 16.32 0.52 -3.15
C ARG A 34 16.02 0.04 -1.74
N GLY A 35 14.90 0.48 -1.15
CA GLY A 35 14.55 0.22 0.24
C GLY A 35 15.18 1.19 1.23
N ASP A 36 15.70 2.34 0.76
CA ASP A 36 16.18 3.40 1.63
C ASP A 36 14.99 4.11 2.31
N ASP A 37 15.18 4.57 3.56
CA ASP A 37 14.22 5.45 4.22
C ASP A 37 14.15 6.80 3.50
N VAL A 38 12.93 7.30 3.26
CA VAL A 38 12.70 8.54 2.52
C VAL A 38 11.86 9.52 3.32
N VAL A 39 12.36 10.75 3.46
CA VAL A 39 11.59 11.89 3.92
C VAL A 39 11.32 12.80 2.73
N ALA A 40 10.05 12.94 2.35
CA ALA A 40 9.63 13.78 1.23
C ALA A 40 8.82 14.98 1.73
N VAL A 41 9.37 16.18 1.57
CA VAL A 41 8.68 17.43 1.91
C VAL A 41 8.10 18.02 0.63
N ALA A 42 6.78 17.93 0.48
CA ALA A 42 6.08 18.53 -0.65
C ALA A 42 4.63 18.90 -0.29
N LEU A 43 4.06 19.83 -1.05
CA LEU A 43 2.68 20.29 -0.87
C LEU A 43 1.66 19.21 -1.24
N THR A 44 0.45 19.29 -0.68
CA THR A 44 -0.68 18.46 -1.12
C THR A 44 -0.93 18.68 -2.62
N GLY A 45 -1.31 17.61 -3.34
CA GLY A 45 -1.47 17.65 -4.80
C GLY A 45 -0.17 17.51 -5.61
N SER A 46 1.01 17.47 -4.97
CA SER A 46 2.30 17.26 -5.67
C SER A 46 2.52 15.81 -6.16
N GLY A 47 1.63 14.88 -5.84
CA GLY A 47 1.75 13.47 -6.22
C GLY A 47 2.50 12.58 -5.21
N LYS A 48 2.65 13.02 -3.94
CA LYS A 48 3.30 12.26 -2.86
C LYS A 48 2.74 10.84 -2.69
N THR A 49 1.44 10.65 -2.88
CA THR A 49 0.78 9.35 -2.73
C THR A 49 1.42 8.27 -3.58
N LEU A 50 1.59 8.50 -4.89
CA LEU A 50 2.33 7.57 -5.76
C LEU A 50 3.85 7.67 -5.56
N GLY A 51 4.34 8.73 -4.93
CA GLY A 51 5.72 8.86 -4.46
C GLY A 51 6.10 7.74 -3.50
N PHE A 52 5.23 7.39 -2.55
CA PHE A 52 5.47 6.26 -1.64
C PHE A 52 4.81 4.96 -2.09
N ALA A 53 3.60 5.01 -2.66
CA ALA A 53 2.81 3.81 -2.88
C ALA A 53 3.42 2.93 -3.98
N LEU A 54 3.91 3.54 -5.06
CA LEU A 54 4.47 2.81 -6.21
C LEU A 54 5.73 2.02 -5.82
N PRO A 55 6.75 2.61 -5.16
CA PRO A 55 7.90 1.83 -4.68
C PRO A 55 7.53 0.68 -3.75
N VAL A 56 6.54 0.88 -2.87
CA VAL A 56 6.05 -0.17 -1.96
C VAL A 56 5.40 -1.31 -2.75
N MET A 57 4.49 -1.02 -3.69
CA MET A 57 3.86 -2.05 -4.52
C MET A 57 4.90 -2.78 -5.39
N ASN A 58 5.90 -2.07 -5.91
CA ASN A 58 7.02 -2.66 -6.62
C ASN A 58 7.79 -3.65 -5.74
N ALA A 59 8.15 -3.25 -4.51
CA ALA A 59 8.87 -4.11 -3.57
C ALA A 59 8.07 -5.37 -3.19
N LEU A 60 6.76 -5.25 -3.01
CA LEU A 60 5.87 -6.38 -2.73
C LEU A 60 5.79 -7.36 -3.92
N ALA A 61 5.61 -6.83 -5.13
CA ALA A 61 5.61 -7.64 -6.35
C ALA A 61 6.93 -8.39 -6.56
N GLU A 62 8.05 -7.68 -6.39
CA GLU A 62 9.40 -8.24 -6.49
C GLU A 62 9.67 -9.32 -5.44
N ARG A 63 9.22 -9.12 -4.20
CA ARG A 63 9.29 -10.14 -3.14
C ARG A 63 8.56 -11.41 -3.56
N ARG A 64 7.38 -11.27 -4.16
CA ARG A 64 6.57 -12.42 -4.61
C ARG A 64 7.26 -13.19 -5.74
N LEU A 65 7.81 -12.48 -6.73
CA LEU A 65 8.53 -13.09 -7.85
C LEU A 65 9.79 -13.85 -7.41
N ARG A 66 10.45 -13.42 -6.33
CA ARG A 66 11.58 -14.14 -5.72
C ARG A 66 11.18 -15.36 -4.87
N GLY A 67 9.92 -15.79 -4.93
CA GLY A 67 9.42 -16.92 -4.16
C GLY A 67 9.08 -16.59 -2.71
N GLY A 68 8.99 -15.30 -2.36
CA GLY A 68 8.53 -14.86 -1.05
C GLY A 68 7.14 -15.42 -0.74
N ALA A 69 6.99 -15.92 0.49
CA ALA A 69 5.71 -16.38 0.98
C ALA A 69 4.75 -15.17 1.09
N PRO A 70 3.52 -15.29 0.58
CA PRO A 70 2.51 -14.27 0.79
C PRO A 70 2.10 -14.21 2.27
N ALA A 71 1.43 -13.14 2.68
CA ALA A 71 0.98 -12.99 4.06
C ALA A 71 0.17 -14.23 4.51
N PRO A 72 0.41 -14.77 5.71
CA PRO A 72 -0.27 -15.98 6.15
C PRO A 72 -1.79 -15.77 6.20
N THR A 73 -2.54 -16.72 5.64
CA THR A 73 -4.00 -16.74 5.67
C THR A 73 -4.51 -17.06 7.08
N GLY A 74 -5.70 -16.59 7.44
CA GLY A 74 -6.26 -16.80 8.78
C GLY A 74 -7.29 -15.77 9.23
N ALA A 75 -7.75 -15.88 10.48
CA ALA A 75 -8.77 -14.98 11.04
C ALA A 75 -8.25 -13.55 11.31
N THR A 76 -6.94 -13.40 11.47
CA THR A 76 -6.27 -12.12 11.72
C THR A 76 -5.60 -11.64 10.44
N ALA A 77 -5.89 -10.42 10.01
CA ALA A 77 -5.31 -9.85 8.80
C ALA A 77 -3.88 -9.36 9.07
N ARG A 78 -2.99 -9.59 8.11
CA ARG A 78 -1.56 -9.24 8.21
C ARG A 78 -1.12 -8.42 7.00
N PRO A 79 -1.14 -7.08 7.06
CA PRO A 79 -0.70 -6.23 5.95
C PRO A 79 0.78 -6.45 5.67
N ALA A 80 1.14 -6.38 4.39
CA ALA A 80 2.52 -6.33 3.96
C ALA A 80 3.07 -4.89 3.95
N ALA A 81 2.18 -3.91 3.82
CA ALA A 81 2.48 -2.49 3.93
C ALA A 81 1.39 -1.73 4.69
N LEU A 82 1.78 -0.67 5.40
CA LEU A 82 0.89 0.23 6.14
C LEU A 82 1.18 1.68 5.79
N ALA A 83 0.17 2.45 5.40
CA ALA A 83 0.21 3.91 5.37
C ALA A 83 -0.73 4.49 6.41
N LEU A 84 -0.22 5.41 7.23
CA LEU A 84 -1.01 6.19 8.16
C LEU A 84 -1.36 7.55 7.57
N ALA A 85 -2.62 7.95 7.74
CA ALA A 85 -3.12 9.28 7.42
C ALA A 85 -3.90 9.86 8.61
N PRO A 86 -3.86 11.18 8.84
CA PRO A 86 -4.44 11.77 10.06
C PRO A 86 -5.98 11.83 10.02
N THR A 87 -6.58 11.86 8.83
CA THR A 87 -8.04 11.97 8.67
C THR A 87 -8.61 10.85 7.81
N ARG A 88 -9.94 10.67 7.91
CA ARG A 88 -10.68 9.65 7.15
C ARG A 88 -10.61 9.95 5.65
N GLU A 89 -10.75 11.23 5.30
CA GLU A 89 -10.77 11.73 3.94
C GLU A 89 -9.42 11.50 3.26
N LEU A 90 -8.32 11.79 3.96
CA LEU A 90 -6.98 11.54 3.44
C LEU A 90 -6.70 10.04 3.30
N ALA A 91 -7.10 9.22 4.28
CA ALA A 91 -6.98 7.77 4.19
C ALA A 91 -7.75 7.22 2.97
N ALA A 92 -8.97 7.70 2.73
CA ALA A 92 -9.77 7.31 1.58
C ALA A 92 -9.11 7.74 0.26
N GLN A 93 -8.62 8.97 0.16
CA GLN A 93 -7.92 9.50 -1.02
C GLN A 93 -6.65 8.71 -1.36
N ILE A 94 -5.85 8.36 -0.34
CA ILE A 94 -4.65 7.54 -0.54
C ILE A 94 -5.03 6.16 -1.07
N ALA A 95 -6.05 5.52 -0.49
CA ALA A 95 -6.50 4.20 -0.92
C ALA A 95 -7.03 4.22 -2.37
N GLU A 96 -7.89 5.19 -2.69
CA GLU A 96 -8.45 5.39 -4.03
C GLU A 96 -7.35 5.63 -5.08
N ALA A 97 -6.36 6.48 -4.75
CA ALA A 97 -5.24 6.74 -5.64
C ALA A 97 -4.29 5.55 -5.81
N THR A 98 -4.26 4.60 -4.85
CA THR A 98 -3.36 3.43 -4.87
C THR A 98 -3.98 2.23 -5.57
N GLU A 99 -5.29 2.00 -5.40
CA GLU A 99 -6.02 0.81 -5.86
C GLU A 99 -5.86 0.49 -7.37
N PRO A 100 -5.92 1.45 -8.31
CA PRO A 100 -5.72 1.15 -9.74
C PRO A 100 -4.35 0.55 -10.03
N TYR A 101 -3.33 1.01 -9.31
CA TYR A 101 -1.93 0.60 -9.52
C TYR A 101 -1.63 -0.74 -8.84
N ALA A 102 -2.24 -1.02 -7.69
CA ALA A 102 -2.10 -2.31 -7.02
C ALA A 102 -2.49 -3.48 -7.94
N LYS A 103 -3.51 -3.29 -8.78
CA LYS A 103 -3.93 -4.28 -9.79
C LYS A 103 -2.86 -4.54 -10.84
N LEU A 104 -2.13 -3.50 -11.26
CA LEU A 104 -1.05 -3.62 -12.25
C LEU A 104 0.15 -4.39 -11.67
N PHE A 105 0.58 -4.03 -10.46
CA PHE A 105 1.67 -4.73 -9.77
C PHE A 105 1.30 -6.17 -9.40
N GLY A 106 0.03 -6.41 -9.03
CA GLY A 106 -0.48 -7.76 -8.81
C GLY A 106 -0.44 -8.61 -10.08
N ALA A 107 -0.88 -8.08 -11.22
CA ALA A 107 -0.82 -8.77 -12.50
C ALA A 107 0.64 -9.13 -12.87
N HIS A 108 1.58 -8.20 -12.70
CA HIS A 108 3.01 -8.45 -12.90
C HIS A 108 3.54 -9.58 -12.01
N ALA A 109 3.22 -9.55 -10.72
CA ALA A 109 3.64 -10.56 -9.74
C ALA A 109 2.88 -11.89 -9.84
N ARG A 110 1.91 -12.00 -10.76
CA ARG A 110 0.96 -13.14 -10.87
C ARG A 110 0.31 -13.45 -9.53
N ALA A 111 -0.01 -12.41 -8.77
CA ALA A 111 -0.56 -12.49 -7.43
C ALA A 111 -1.59 -11.39 -7.20
N HIS A 112 -2.55 -11.64 -6.31
CA HIS A 112 -3.48 -10.58 -5.96
C HIS A 112 -2.82 -9.61 -4.98
N MET A 113 -2.84 -8.32 -5.31
CA MET A 113 -2.46 -7.23 -4.42
C MET A 113 -3.71 -6.40 -4.16
N ARG A 114 -4.04 -6.21 -2.88
CA ARG A 114 -5.25 -5.51 -2.46
C ARG A 114 -4.90 -4.26 -1.68
N VAL A 115 -5.67 -3.20 -1.87
CA VAL A 115 -5.67 -2.05 -0.96
C VAL A 115 -6.86 -2.17 -0.02
N ALA A 116 -6.62 -1.95 1.27
CA ALA A 116 -7.67 -1.84 2.27
C ALA A 116 -7.56 -0.49 2.95
N CYS A 117 -8.68 0.11 3.33
CA CYS A 117 -8.71 1.40 4.02
C CYS A 117 -9.54 1.28 5.30
N VAL A 118 -8.98 1.68 6.44
CA VAL A 118 -9.68 1.61 7.73
C VAL A 118 -9.57 2.92 8.50
N TYR A 119 -10.71 3.50 8.86
CA TYR A 119 -10.77 4.76 9.59
C TYR A 119 -11.93 4.84 10.60
N GLY A 120 -12.00 5.91 11.40
CA GLY A 120 -13.07 6.10 12.39
C GLY A 120 -14.46 6.36 11.78
N GLY A 121 -15.52 6.35 12.60
CA GLY A 121 -16.88 6.74 12.14
C GLY A 121 -17.64 5.70 11.31
N VAL A 122 -17.10 4.49 11.17
CA VAL A 122 -17.77 3.29 10.62
C VAL A 122 -17.68 2.17 11.67
N PRO A 123 -18.69 1.29 11.85
CA PRO A 123 -18.59 0.19 12.80
C PRO A 123 -17.33 -0.65 12.61
N VAL A 124 -16.58 -0.91 13.68
CA VAL A 124 -15.32 -1.67 13.61
C VAL A 124 -15.51 -3.06 13.02
N SER A 125 -16.66 -3.69 13.26
CA SER A 125 -17.02 -5.00 12.72
C SER A 125 -17.02 -5.04 11.19
N GLN A 126 -17.37 -3.94 10.52
CA GLN A 126 -17.31 -3.85 9.06
C GLN A 126 -15.87 -3.92 8.57
N HIS A 127 -14.94 -3.19 9.20
CA HIS A 127 -13.52 -3.26 8.85
C HIS A 127 -12.91 -4.63 9.19
N VAL A 128 -13.31 -5.27 10.29
CA VAL A 128 -12.88 -6.64 10.59
C VAL A 128 -13.30 -7.59 9.47
N GLN A 129 -14.55 -7.50 9.00
CA GLN A 129 -15.04 -8.33 7.90
C GLN A 129 -14.29 -8.04 6.60
N GLU A 130 -14.08 -6.78 6.25
CA GLU A 130 -13.34 -6.38 5.05
C GLU A 130 -11.89 -6.86 5.06
N LEU A 131 -11.19 -6.72 6.19
CA LEU A 131 -9.83 -7.19 6.35
C LEU A 131 -9.73 -8.72 6.23
N GLN A 132 -10.76 -9.44 6.68
CA GLN A 132 -10.86 -10.90 6.59
C GLN A 132 -11.23 -11.43 5.19
N LYS A 133 -11.87 -10.63 4.33
CA LYS A 133 -12.23 -11.07 2.95
C LYS A 133 -11.00 -11.57 2.17
N GLY A 134 -9.86 -10.90 2.32
CA GLY A 134 -8.59 -11.31 1.69
C GLY A 134 -7.84 -12.44 2.40
N ALA A 135 -8.26 -12.81 3.61
CA ALA A 135 -7.62 -13.84 4.42
C ALA A 135 -8.35 -15.20 4.37
N ARG A 136 -9.55 -15.24 3.77
CA ARG A 136 -10.44 -16.42 3.66
C ARG A 136 -10.51 -17.06 2.26
N GLY A 137 -9.62 -16.71 1.33
CA GLY A 137 -9.58 -17.27 -0.04
C GLY A 137 -8.32 -18.09 -0.36
N ASP A 138 -8.37 -18.88 -1.44
CA ASP A 138 -7.32 -19.80 -1.91
C ASP A 138 -6.05 -19.13 -2.48
N ALA A 139 -6.05 -17.81 -2.65
CA ALA A 139 -4.88 -17.05 -3.09
C ALA A 139 -4.46 -16.07 -2.00
N ALA A 140 -3.40 -16.42 -1.29
CA ALA A 140 -2.77 -15.51 -0.35
C ALA A 140 -2.36 -14.21 -1.07
N SER A 141 -2.74 -13.07 -0.50
CA SER A 141 -2.67 -11.75 -1.13
C SER A 141 -1.82 -10.79 -0.31
N ASP A 142 -0.99 -10.00 -0.99
CA ASP A 142 -0.31 -8.88 -0.34
C ASP A 142 -1.32 -7.75 -0.11
N MET A 143 -1.44 -7.31 1.15
CA MET A 143 -2.30 -6.19 1.51
C MET A 143 -1.47 -4.94 1.75
N PHE A 144 -1.82 -3.88 1.02
CA PHE A 144 -1.48 -2.50 1.35
C PHE A 144 -2.61 -1.93 2.20
N LEU A 145 -2.37 -1.72 3.49
CA LEU A 145 -3.34 -1.12 4.40
C LEU A 145 -3.13 0.39 4.50
N VAL A 146 -4.18 1.16 4.30
CA VAL A 146 -4.25 2.58 4.65
C VAL A 146 -5.10 2.71 5.91
N ALA A 147 -4.63 3.44 6.92
CA ALA A 147 -5.34 3.54 8.18
C ALA A 147 -5.26 4.91 8.84
N THR A 148 -6.27 5.26 9.62
CA THR A 148 -6.11 6.31 10.64
C THR A 148 -5.58 5.71 11.95
N PRO A 149 -4.76 6.44 12.74
CA PRO A 149 -4.11 5.89 13.93
C PRO A 149 -5.08 5.26 14.94
N GLY A 150 -6.16 5.96 15.30
CA GLY A 150 -7.14 5.44 16.27
C GLY A 150 -7.79 4.12 15.83
N ARG A 151 -8.20 4.02 14.56
CA ARG A 151 -8.80 2.77 14.04
C ARG A 151 -7.78 1.65 13.92
N LEU A 152 -6.52 1.96 13.60
CA LEU A 152 -5.44 0.98 13.60
C LEU A 152 -5.29 0.35 14.98
N VAL A 153 -5.19 1.17 16.03
CA VAL A 153 -5.07 0.72 17.42
C VAL A 153 -6.26 -0.16 17.82
N ASP A 154 -7.50 0.28 17.55
CA ASP A 154 -8.71 -0.50 17.84
C ASP A 154 -8.65 -1.92 17.24
N LEU A 155 -8.14 -2.07 16.01
CA LEU A 155 -8.06 -3.35 15.30
C LEU A 155 -6.95 -4.25 15.82
N LEU A 156 -5.82 -3.67 16.25
CA LEU A 156 -4.71 -4.38 16.88
C LEU A 156 -5.13 -4.94 18.25
N GLU A 157 -5.76 -4.12 19.08
CA GLU A 157 -6.26 -4.53 20.40
C GLU A 157 -7.27 -5.68 20.31
N ARG A 158 -8.12 -5.65 19.27
CA ARG A 158 -9.10 -6.70 18.97
C ARG A 158 -8.49 -7.95 18.35
N ARG A 159 -7.18 -7.97 18.06
CA ARG A 159 -6.47 -9.03 17.32
C ARG A 159 -7.09 -9.32 15.94
N ALA A 160 -7.78 -8.33 15.37
CA ALA A 160 -8.30 -8.41 14.00
C ALA A 160 -7.22 -8.08 12.97
N LEU A 161 -6.18 -7.36 13.40
CA LEU A 161 -5.00 -7.00 12.64
C LEU A 161 -3.73 -7.41 13.41
N ASP A 162 -2.69 -7.78 12.67
CA ASP A 162 -1.35 -8.10 13.19
C ASP A 162 -0.30 -7.54 12.21
N LEU A 163 0.65 -6.74 12.72
CA LEU A 163 1.68 -6.08 11.90
C LEU A 163 2.96 -6.91 11.72
N SER A 164 3.00 -8.17 12.18
CA SER A 164 4.17 -9.05 12.08
C SER A 164 4.67 -9.31 10.64
N SER A 165 3.81 -9.10 9.63
CA SER A 165 4.17 -9.23 8.20
C SER A 165 4.41 -7.90 7.50
N CYS A 166 4.31 -6.77 8.22
CA CYS A 166 4.43 -5.43 7.66
C CYS A 166 5.91 -5.12 7.39
N ALA A 167 6.28 -5.03 6.11
CA ALA A 167 7.64 -4.75 5.65
C ALA A 167 7.85 -3.27 5.28
N HIS A 168 6.76 -2.54 5.00
CA HIS A 168 6.82 -1.14 4.60
C HIS A 168 5.86 -0.30 5.43
N PHE A 169 6.35 0.84 5.92
CA PHE A 169 5.56 1.78 6.70
C PHE A 169 5.66 3.18 6.10
N VAL A 170 4.53 3.86 6.01
CA VAL A 170 4.41 5.23 5.50
C VAL A 170 3.64 6.05 6.52
N LEU A 171 4.12 7.26 6.77
CA LEU A 171 3.43 8.28 7.55
C LEU A 171 3.20 9.50 6.67
N ASP A 172 1.95 9.73 6.26
CA ASP A 172 1.57 10.91 5.47
C ASP A 172 1.03 12.02 6.37
N GLU A 173 1.39 13.26 6.03
CA GLU A 173 1.11 14.46 6.86
C GLU A 173 1.56 14.30 8.33
N ALA A 174 2.78 13.81 8.54
CA ALA A 174 3.40 13.58 9.85
C ALA A 174 3.57 14.83 10.74
N ASP A 175 3.38 16.01 10.16
CA ASP A 175 3.38 17.30 10.83
C ASP A 175 2.06 17.63 11.54
N ARG A 176 1.02 16.81 11.35
CA ARG A 176 -0.31 16.97 11.95
C ARG A 176 -0.60 16.07 13.15
#